data_AF-A0A971IZL8-F1
#
_entry.id   AF-A0A971IZL8-F1
#
_cell.length_a   1.000
_cell.length_b   1.000
_cell.length_c   1.000
_cell.angle_alpha   90.00
_cell.angle_beta   90.00
_cell.angle_gamma   90.00
#
_symmetry.space_group_name_H-M   'P 1'
#
loop_
_entity.id
_entity.type
_entity.pdbx_description
1 polymer ?
#
loop_
_entity_poly.entity_id
_entity_poly.type
_entity_poly.pdbx_seq_one_letter_code
_entity_poly.pdbx_strand_id
1 'polypeptide(L)'
;MEEILSRCGYRCDLCLAYRPNVEANESNRQILSDGWHKYFGFRIPPEEIICDGCFADADGQRIDKGCSVRPCVIEKGLSNCSQCGEYGCEKLRTRWVVYEQMAEAVGYPIPEEDRARFIAPYENKARLDQLRKK
;
A
#
# COMPACT_ATOMS: atom_id res chain seq x y z
N MET A 1 16.32 -3.17 -7.40
CA MET A 1 15.80 -1.82 -7.05
C MET A 1 15.73 -1.76 -5.53
N GLU A 2 16.02 -0.60 -4.95
CA GLU A 2 15.88 -0.41 -3.50
C GLU A 2 14.38 -0.40 -3.11
N GLU A 3 14.05 -0.87 -1.91
CA GLU A 3 12.67 -0.92 -1.46
C GLU A 3 12.12 0.49 -1.24
N ILE A 4 10.99 0.84 -1.85
CA ILE A 4 10.34 2.13 -1.64
C ILE A 4 9.16 1.93 -0.70
N LEU A 5 9.41 2.12 0.60
CA LEU A 5 8.39 2.01 1.62
C LEU A 5 7.61 3.30 1.78
N SER A 6 6.30 3.19 1.88
CA SER A 6 5.42 4.26 2.34
C SER A 6 5.49 4.45 3.86
N ARG A 7 4.92 5.55 4.36
CA ARG A 7 4.86 5.84 5.79
C ARG A 7 4.11 4.77 6.61
N CYS A 8 3.15 4.06 6.01
CA CYS A 8 2.44 2.92 6.61
C CYS A 8 3.04 1.56 6.25
N GLY A 9 4.19 1.49 5.56
CA GLY A 9 4.88 0.24 5.26
C GLY A 9 4.43 -0.50 4.00
N TYR A 10 3.51 0.04 3.18
CA TYR A 10 3.29 -0.45 1.80
C TYR A 10 4.53 -0.25 0.94
N ARG A 11 4.72 -1.11 -0.07
CA ARG A 11 5.79 -1.07 -1.07
C ARG A 11 5.33 -0.37 -2.33
N CYS A 12 5.66 0.91 -2.45
CA CYS A 12 5.32 1.71 -3.63
C CYS A 12 6.01 1.18 -4.89
N ASP A 13 7.23 0.67 -4.78
CA ASP A 13 7.98 0.08 -5.89
C ASP A 13 7.29 -1.15 -6.50
N LEU A 14 6.50 -1.89 -5.71
CA LEU A 14 5.72 -3.04 -6.19
C LEU A 14 4.29 -2.67 -6.62
N CYS A 15 3.81 -1.49 -6.25
CA CYS A 15 2.43 -1.08 -6.47
C CYS A 15 2.21 -0.71 -7.94
N LEU A 16 1.26 -1.37 -8.60
CA LEU A 16 0.93 -1.09 -10.00
C LEU A 16 0.39 0.34 -10.24
N ALA A 17 -0.09 1.01 -9.19
CA ALA A 17 -0.55 2.41 -9.27
C ALA A 17 0.58 3.44 -9.18
N TYR A 18 1.79 3.04 -8.78
CA TYR A 18 2.90 3.97 -8.64
C TYR A 18 3.28 4.54 -10.01
N ARG A 19 3.42 5.86 -10.13
CA ARG A 19 3.58 6.55 -11.42
C ARG A 19 4.65 5.91 -12.32
N PRO A 20 5.87 5.62 -11.84
CA PRO A 20 6.87 4.92 -12.68
C PRO A 20 6.40 3.57 -13.22
N ASN A 21 5.62 2.81 -12.45
CA ASN A 21 5.07 1.52 -12.87
C ASN A 21 3.93 1.70 -13.88
N VAL A 22 3.08 2.72 -13.73
CA VAL A 22 2.04 3.06 -14.70
C VAL A 22 2.64 3.56 -16.01
N GLU A 23 3.65 4.42 -15.95
CA GLU A 23 4.34 4.96 -17.13
C GLU A 23 5.12 3.88 -17.88
N ALA A 24 5.67 2.89 -17.17
CA ALA A 24 6.31 1.74 -17.79
C ALA A 24 5.31 0.77 -18.45
N ASN A 25 4.08 0.70 -17.95
CA ASN A 25 3.03 -0.15 -18.51
C ASN A 25 1.63 0.38 -18.15
N GLU A 26 0.97 1.05 -19.10
CA GLU A 26 -0.34 1.65 -18.90
C GLU A 26 -1.43 0.62 -18.52
N SER A 27 -1.31 -0.62 -18.97
CA SER A 27 -2.27 -1.69 -18.65
C SER A 27 -2.35 -2.01 -17.15
N ASN A 28 -1.32 -1.64 -16.38
CA ASN A 28 -1.28 -1.77 -14.92
C ASN A 28 -2.49 -1.12 -14.24
N ARG A 29 -3.06 -0.05 -14.83
CA ARG A 29 -4.21 0.68 -14.31
C ARG A 29 -5.46 -0.21 -14.29
N GLN A 30 -5.79 -0.82 -15.43
CA GLN A 30 -6.93 -1.74 -15.54
C GLN A 30 -6.71 -2.98 -14.68
N ILE A 31 -5.53 -3.59 -14.79
CA ILE A 31 -5.14 -4.80 -14.04
C ILE A 31 -5.31 -4.58 -12.54
N LEU A 32 -4.84 -3.43 -12.01
CA LEU A 32 -4.97 -3.11 -10.60
C LEU A 32 -6.40 -2.80 -10.19
N SER A 33 -7.19 -2.10 -11.02
CA SER A 33 -8.61 -1.84 -10.75
C SER A 33 -9.36 -3.16 -10.52
N ASP A 34 -9.11 -4.16 -11.37
CA ASP A 34 -9.73 -5.47 -11.28
C ASP A 34 -9.21 -6.27 -10.08
N GLY A 35 -7.91 -6.21 -9.80
CA GLY A 35 -7.30 -6.84 -8.62
C GLY A 35 -7.82 -6.27 -7.30
N TRP A 36 -7.92 -4.94 -7.18
CA TRP A 36 -8.50 -4.29 -6.00
C TRP A 36 -9.96 -4.64 -5.81
N HIS A 37 -10.74 -4.68 -6.89
CA HIS A 37 -12.13 -5.09 -6.81
C HIS A 37 -12.26 -6.54 -6.35
N LYS A 38 -11.46 -7.44 -6.91
CA LYS A 38 -11.46 -8.88 -6.58
C LYS A 38 -11.08 -9.15 -5.14
N TYR A 39 -10.03 -8.50 -4.62
CA TYR A 39 -9.44 -8.86 -3.32
C TYR A 39 -9.86 -7.94 -2.17
N PHE A 40 -10.10 -6.66 -2.43
CA PHE A 40 -10.45 -5.67 -1.40
C PHE A 40 -11.90 -5.18 -1.51
N GLY A 41 -12.64 -5.59 -2.55
CA GLY A 41 -14.06 -5.27 -2.72
C GLY A 41 -14.35 -3.83 -3.18
N PHE A 42 -13.35 -2.95 -3.29
CA PHE A 42 -13.51 -1.59 -3.79
C PHE A 42 -13.01 -1.46 -5.23
N ARG A 43 -13.59 -0.52 -5.99
CA ARG A 43 -13.16 -0.23 -7.37
C ARG A 43 -12.79 1.22 -7.51
N ILE A 44 -11.65 1.47 -8.15
CA ILE A 44 -11.21 2.79 -8.60
C ILE A 44 -11.17 2.75 -10.12
N PRO A 45 -11.76 3.73 -10.83
CA PRO A 45 -11.68 3.78 -12.28
C PRO A 45 -10.22 3.75 -12.75
N PRO A 46 -9.84 2.93 -13.74
CA PRO A 46 -8.46 2.85 -14.24
C PRO A 46 -7.84 4.23 -14.55
N GLU A 47 -8.62 5.14 -15.12
CA GLU A 47 -8.24 6.52 -15.45
C GLU A 47 -7.91 7.39 -14.22
N GLU A 48 -8.27 6.95 -13.01
CA GLU A 48 -7.90 7.59 -11.74
C GLU A 48 -6.71 6.88 -11.06
N ILE A 49 -6.32 5.69 -11.53
CA ILE A 49 -5.21 4.92 -10.95
C ILE A 49 -3.88 5.48 -11.44
N ILE A 50 -3.35 6.44 -10.70
CA ILE A 50 -1.97 6.92 -10.78
C ILE A 50 -1.60 7.60 -9.45
N CYS A 51 -0.40 7.32 -8.93
CA CYS A 51 0.03 7.75 -7.61
C CYS A 51 1.52 8.10 -7.60
N ASP A 52 1.88 9.26 -7.10
CA ASP A 52 3.26 9.74 -6.97
C ASP A 52 3.99 9.11 -5.78
N GLY A 53 3.28 8.27 -5.01
CA GLY A 53 3.81 7.61 -3.83
C GLY A 53 3.70 8.45 -2.56
N CYS A 54 4.01 7.82 -1.43
CA CYS A 54 3.75 8.40 -0.11
C CYS A 54 4.70 9.57 0.23
N PHE A 55 5.89 9.56 -0.35
CA PHE A 55 6.96 10.54 -0.12
C PHE A 55 6.98 11.69 -1.12
N ALA A 56 6.09 11.68 -2.11
CA ALA A 56 5.87 12.85 -2.97
C ALA A 56 5.47 14.07 -2.14
N ASP A 57 5.70 15.24 -2.73
CA ASP A 57 5.41 16.56 -2.17
C ASP A 57 3.91 16.75 -1.85
N ALA A 58 3.59 17.88 -1.22
CA ALA A 58 2.23 18.15 -0.74
C ALA A 58 1.20 18.16 -1.88
N ASP A 59 1.58 18.63 -3.06
CA ASP A 59 0.79 18.69 -4.29
C ASP A 59 0.80 17.39 -5.12
N GLY A 60 1.64 16.42 -4.76
CA GLY A 60 1.70 15.12 -5.41
C GLY A 60 0.36 14.38 -5.43
N GLN A 61 0.04 13.81 -6.58
CA GLN A 61 -1.16 13.02 -6.82
C GLN A 61 -1.10 11.71 -6.04
N ARG A 62 -2.10 11.46 -5.20
CA ARG A 62 -2.22 10.25 -4.39
C ARG A 62 -3.63 9.71 -4.49
N ILE A 63 -3.73 8.39 -4.59
CA ILE A 63 -5.01 7.68 -4.63
C ILE A 63 -5.72 7.78 -3.28
N ASP A 64 -5.02 7.48 -2.18
CA ASP A 64 -5.58 7.60 -0.84
C ASP A 64 -5.50 9.05 -0.33
N LYS A 65 -6.46 9.88 -0.73
CA LYS A 65 -6.59 11.27 -0.27
C LYS A 65 -6.99 11.38 1.21
N GLY A 66 -7.57 10.33 1.79
CA GLY A 66 -8.04 10.27 3.18
C GLY A 66 -7.02 9.67 4.16
N CYS A 67 -5.76 9.50 3.75
CA CYS A 67 -4.74 8.84 4.57
C CYS A 67 -4.44 9.63 5.85
N SER A 68 -4.84 9.11 7.01
CA SER A 68 -4.52 9.71 8.32
C SER A 68 -3.10 9.38 8.82
N VAL A 69 -2.44 8.38 8.23
CA VAL A 69 -1.10 7.92 8.62
C VAL A 69 -0.01 8.86 8.10
N ARG A 70 -0.07 9.25 6.82
CA ARG A 70 0.95 10.11 6.20
C ARG A 70 1.18 11.42 6.98
N PRO A 71 0.18 12.27 7.25
CA PRO A 71 0.40 13.52 7.99
C PRO A 71 0.91 13.26 9.40
N CYS A 72 0.40 12.24 10.09
CA CYS A 72 0.85 11.86 11.44
C CYS A 72 2.35 11.51 11.49
N VAL A 73 2.84 10.74 10.51
CA VAL A 73 4.25 10.34 10.45
C VAL A 73 5.15 11.53 10.05
N ILE A 74 4.67 12.43 9.19
CA ILE A 74 5.37 13.68 8.85
C ILE A 74 5.48 14.59 10.07
N GLU A 75 4.38 14.83 10.79
CA GLU A 75 4.32 15.66 12.00
C GLU A 75 5.27 15.17 13.09
N LYS A 76 5.38 13.85 13.26
CA LYS A 76 6.29 13.22 14.22
C LYS A 76 7.75 13.14 13.76
N GLY A 77 8.08 13.60 12.55
CA GLY A 77 9.44 13.53 12.01
C GLY A 77 9.96 12.10 11.79
N LEU A 78 9.07 11.12 11.63
CA LEU A 78 9.43 9.71 11.49
C LEU A 78 9.53 9.31 10.00
N SER A 79 10.34 8.31 9.69
CA SER A 79 10.40 7.74 8.33
C SER A 79 9.17 6.90 8.03
N ASN A 80 8.74 6.05 8.96
CA ASN A 80 7.51 5.26 8.83
C ASN A 80 7.01 4.83 10.22
N CYS A 81 5.83 4.22 10.28
CA CYS A 81 5.20 3.81 11.53
C CYS A 81 6.02 2.84 12.38
N SER A 82 6.98 2.09 11.83
CA SER A 82 7.82 1.19 12.62
C SER A 82 8.63 1.95 13.69
N GLN A 83 8.96 3.21 13.49
CA GLN A 83 9.70 4.02 14.46
C GLN A 83 8.80 4.66 15.53
N CYS A 84 7.47 4.52 15.43
CA CYS A 84 6.54 5.17 16.34
C CYS A 84 6.51 4.46 17.71
N GLY A 85 6.54 5.23 18.80
CA GLY A 85 6.31 4.71 20.16
C GLY A 85 4.89 4.21 20.37
N GLU A 86 3.91 4.78 19.66
CA GLU A 86 2.50 4.36 19.66
C GLU A 86 2.20 3.40 18.49
N TYR A 87 3.12 2.49 18.19
CA TYR A 87 2.91 1.51 17.14
C TYR A 87 1.65 0.68 17.40
N GLY A 88 0.85 0.46 16.37
CA GLY A 88 -0.44 -0.20 16.53
C GLY A 88 -1.61 0.73 16.84
N CYS A 89 -1.44 2.05 16.81
CA CYS A 89 -2.53 3.00 17.05
C CYS A 89 -3.67 2.91 16.00
N GLU A 90 -4.79 3.57 16.30
CA GLU A 90 -6.01 3.56 15.47
C GLU A 90 -5.81 4.11 14.07
N LYS A 91 -4.87 5.04 13.86
CA LYS A 91 -4.56 5.53 12.51
C LYS A 91 -3.94 4.41 11.67
N LEU A 92 -3.01 3.65 12.25
CA LEU A 92 -2.31 2.55 11.57
C LEU A 92 -3.22 1.31 11.39
N ARG A 93 -3.98 0.91 12.43
CA ARG A 93 -5.44 0.72 12.28
C ARG A 93 -5.97 0.31 10.92
N THR A 94 -6.37 1.39 10.27
CA THR A 94 -7.15 1.48 9.05
C THR A 94 -6.36 1.15 7.79
N ARG A 95 -5.06 0.84 7.92
CA ARG A 95 -4.15 0.56 6.81
C ARG A 95 -3.46 -0.78 6.94
N TRP A 96 -3.93 -1.68 7.81
CA TRP A 96 -3.36 -3.03 7.85
C TRP A 96 -3.86 -3.89 6.71
N VAL A 97 -2.90 -4.55 6.10
CA VAL A 97 -3.14 -5.72 5.27
C VAL A 97 -2.29 -6.85 5.82
N VAL A 98 -2.98 -7.93 6.18
CA VAL A 98 -2.40 -9.18 6.67
C VAL A 98 -2.86 -10.26 5.71
N TYR A 99 -1.90 -10.93 5.06
CA TYR A 99 -2.21 -11.88 3.99
C TYR A 99 -3.13 -13.00 4.47
N GLU A 100 -2.90 -13.54 5.66
CA GLU A 100 -3.69 -14.63 6.23
C GLU A 100 -5.16 -14.24 6.39
N GLN A 101 -5.43 -13.01 6.84
CA GLN A 101 -6.79 -12.48 6.98
C GLN A 101 -7.47 -12.29 5.61
N MET A 102 -6.70 -11.86 4.60
CA MET A 102 -7.20 -11.71 3.23
C MET A 102 -7.51 -13.07 2.61
N ALA A 103 -6.61 -14.05 2.76
CA ALA A 103 -6.80 -15.39 2.24
C ALA A 103 -8.02 -16.08 2.86
N GLU A 104 -8.22 -15.92 4.17
CA GLU A 104 -9.41 -16.41 4.86
C GLU A 104 -10.69 -15.73 4.34
N ALA A 105 -10.70 -14.40 4.20
CA ALA A 105 -11.86 -13.65 3.71
C ALA A 105 -12.24 -13.99 2.26
N VAL A 106 -11.25 -14.28 1.41
CA VAL A 106 -11.45 -14.67 0.02
C VAL A 106 -11.99 -16.10 -0.10
N GLY A 107 -11.64 -16.99 0.84
CA GLY A 107 -12.20 -18.33 0.93
C GLY A 107 -11.71 -19.33 -0.13
N TYR A 108 -10.71 -18.98 -0.94
CA TYR A 108 -10.07 -19.86 -1.91
C TYR A 108 -8.56 -19.57 -2.03
N PRO A 109 -7.75 -20.53 -2.52
CA PRO A 109 -6.33 -20.32 -2.73
C PRO A 109 -6.05 -19.14 -3.68
N ILE A 110 -5.38 -18.12 -3.18
CA ILE A 110 -4.99 -16.95 -3.98
C ILE A 110 -3.78 -17.33 -4.84
N PRO A 111 -3.84 -17.20 -6.18
CA PRO A 111 -2.69 -17.45 -7.05
C PRO A 111 -1.48 -16.61 -6.64
N GLU A 112 -0.27 -17.17 -6.75
CA GLU A 112 0.96 -16.47 -6.37
C GLU A 112 1.14 -15.14 -7.12
N GLU A 113 0.86 -15.14 -8.42
CA GLU A 113 0.89 -13.94 -9.27
C GLU A 113 -0.09 -12.86 -8.78
N ASP A 114 -1.29 -13.26 -8.37
CA ASP A 114 -2.29 -12.35 -7.84
C ASP A 114 -1.86 -11.77 -6.50
N ARG A 115 -1.31 -12.60 -5.60
CA ARG A 115 -0.74 -12.11 -4.34
C ARG A 115 0.37 -11.10 -4.63
N ALA A 116 1.30 -11.43 -5.52
CA ALA A 116 2.44 -10.59 -5.85
C ALA A 116 2.03 -9.21 -6.38
N ARG A 117 0.98 -9.16 -7.22
CA ARG A 117 0.52 -7.90 -7.84
C ARG A 117 -0.43 -7.10 -6.96
N PHE A 118 -1.34 -7.78 -6.26
CA PHE A 118 -2.50 -7.13 -5.67
C PHE A 118 -2.46 -7.07 -4.15
N ILE A 119 -1.68 -7.90 -3.47
CA ILE A 119 -1.72 -8.02 -2.01
C ILE A 119 -0.37 -7.71 -1.37
N ALA A 120 0.71 -8.34 -1.84
CA ALA A 120 2.07 -8.18 -1.34
C ALA A 120 2.58 -6.72 -1.28
N PRO A 121 2.23 -5.82 -2.22
CA PRO A 121 2.57 -4.40 -2.10
C PRO A 121 1.96 -3.76 -0.84
N TYR A 122 0.83 -4.25 -0.38
CA TYR A 122 0.09 -3.71 0.76
C TYR A 122 0.30 -4.47 2.06
N GLU A 123 0.84 -5.70 2.05
CA GLU A 123 1.16 -6.52 3.23
C GLU A 123 2.15 -5.81 4.18
N ASN A 124 1.67 -4.88 5.00
CA ASN A 124 2.52 -3.98 5.76
C ASN A 124 2.73 -4.40 7.20
N LYS A 125 1.79 -5.14 7.81
CA LYS A 125 1.88 -5.46 9.24
C LYS A 125 3.17 -6.24 9.53
N ALA A 126 3.35 -7.37 8.86
CA ALA A 126 4.54 -8.22 9.02
C ALA A 126 5.83 -7.44 8.70
N ARG A 127 5.80 -6.60 7.66
CA ARG A 127 6.95 -5.77 7.25
C ARG A 127 7.33 -4.75 8.33
N LEU A 128 6.36 -4.01 8.86
CA LEU A 128 6.58 -3.06 9.94
C LEU A 128 7.04 -3.76 11.23
N ASP A 129 6.45 -4.92 11.57
CA ASP A 129 6.85 -5.72 12.73
C ASP A 129 8.33 -6.17 12.63
N GLN A 130 8.80 -6.52 11.43
CA GLN A 130 10.21 -6.86 11.20
C GLN A 130 11.13 -5.64 11.31
N LEU A 131 10.73 -4.50 10.75
CA LEU A 131 11.50 -3.25 10.84
C LEU A 131 11.68 -2.78 12.28
N ARG A 132 10.71 -3.05 13.17
CA ARG A 132 10.78 -2.72 14.60
C ARG A 132 11.79 -3.53 15.40
N LYS A 133 12.21 -4.68 14.88
CA LYS A 133 13.18 -5.57 15.55
C LYS A 133 14.63 -5.22 15.21
N LYS A 134 14.84 -4.35 14.21
CA LYS A 134 16.13 -3.83 13.82
C LYS A 134 16.45 -2.59 14.64
#